data_AF-A0A952LCP2-F1
#
_entry.id   AF-A0A952LCP2-F1
#
_cell.length_a   1.000
_cell.length_b   1.000
_cell.length_c   1.000
_cell.angle_alpha   90.00
_cell.angle_beta   90.00
_cell.angle_gamma   90.00
#
_symmetry.space_group_name_H-M   'P 1'
#
loop_
_entity.id
_entity.type
_entity.pdbx_description
1 polymer ?
#
loop_
_entity_poly.entity_id
_entity_poly.type
_entity_poly.pdbx_seq_one_letter_code
_entity_poly.pdbx_strand_id
1 'polypeptide(L)'
;MTSGALARLAFWARGMTAIQDARMEWPGFSYTEPEWARMRVLAAPIGAARYQLFTMVNAAIFIAIAALGIFCVFLPMATLLFPVPAETSALKFSLLLAACAFLIIGLGLPVSLRLSSMLVASKEIRAGLVAEAGDEALAAKVSWQINRIMLVMCGLLVPGILLFITYNIDAGPIIATLKWVAIVLMGISTTVGALRRKRS
;
A
#
# COMPACT_ATOMS: atom_id res chain seq x y z
N MET A 1 20.52 -11.59 -3.83
CA MET A 1 19.26 -10.95 -4.29
C MET A 1 19.22 -10.77 -5.81
N THR A 2 18.08 -10.93 -6.48
CA THR A 2 17.97 -10.79 -7.96
C THR A 2 17.83 -9.33 -8.41
N SER A 3 18.19 -9.02 -9.67
CA SER A 3 18.03 -7.67 -10.26
C SER A 3 16.59 -7.13 -10.15
N GLY A 4 15.58 -7.98 -10.33
CA GLY A 4 14.18 -7.59 -10.17
C GLY A 4 13.79 -7.28 -8.73
N ALA A 5 14.28 -8.06 -7.76
CA ALA A 5 14.03 -7.80 -6.35
C ALA A 5 14.70 -6.50 -5.87
N LEU A 6 15.90 -6.20 -6.39
CA LEU A 6 16.62 -4.95 -6.12
C LEU A 6 15.91 -3.74 -6.73
N ALA A 7 15.40 -3.86 -7.97
CA ALA A 7 14.59 -2.81 -8.59
C ALA A 7 13.32 -2.52 -7.80
N ARG A 8 12.61 -3.56 -7.32
CA ARG A 8 11.45 -3.39 -6.44
C ARG A 8 11.80 -2.64 -5.16
N LEU A 9 12.91 -3.01 -4.51
CA LEU A 9 13.39 -2.34 -3.31
C LEU A 9 13.74 -0.86 -3.59
N ALA A 10 14.36 -0.57 -4.73
CA ALA A 10 14.68 0.78 -5.15
C ALA A 10 13.42 1.65 -5.36
N PHE A 11 12.39 1.14 -6.07
CA PHE A 11 11.12 1.85 -6.22
C PHE A 11 10.43 2.10 -4.88
N TRP A 12 10.42 1.10 -3.99
CA TRP A 12 9.94 1.25 -2.63
C TRP A 12 10.71 2.34 -1.86
N ALA A 13 12.04 2.27 -1.90
CA ALA A 13 12.92 3.23 -1.25
C ALA A 13 12.65 4.66 -1.74
N ARG A 14 12.44 4.87 -3.04
CA ARG A 14 12.11 6.19 -3.60
C ARG A 14 10.84 6.80 -3.02
N GLY A 15 9.82 5.97 -2.78
CA GLY A 15 8.59 6.39 -2.12
C GLY A 15 8.80 6.70 -0.64
N MET A 16 9.49 5.80 0.07
CA MET A 16 9.73 5.95 1.50
C MET A 16 10.64 7.13 1.84
N THR A 17 11.67 7.41 1.03
CA THR A 17 12.53 8.58 1.25
C THR A 17 11.74 9.88 1.07
N ALA A 18 10.79 9.93 0.12
CA ALA A 18 9.93 11.10 -0.03
C ALA A 18 9.00 11.31 1.19
N ILE A 19 8.48 10.22 1.76
CA ILE A 19 7.69 10.24 2.99
C ILE A 19 8.54 10.70 4.19
N GLN A 20 9.77 10.18 4.30
CA GLN A 20 10.73 10.57 5.33
C GLN A 20 11.14 12.04 5.22
N ASP A 21 11.43 12.53 4.02
CA ASP A 21 11.80 13.92 3.76
C ASP A 21 10.64 14.88 4.08
N ALA A 22 9.39 14.42 3.89
CA ALA A 22 8.19 15.11 4.33
C ALA A 22 7.95 15.02 5.86
N ARG A 23 8.82 14.32 6.60
CA ARG A 23 8.71 14.00 8.03
C ARG A 23 7.37 13.38 8.43
N MET A 24 6.81 12.59 7.52
CA MET A 24 5.62 11.79 7.79
C MET A 24 6.07 10.43 8.29
N GLU A 25 5.97 10.20 9.59
CA GLU A 25 6.29 8.90 10.20
C GLU A 25 5.02 8.06 10.31
N TRP A 26 5.08 6.84 9.78
CA TRP A 26 3.98 5.89 9.88
C TRP A 26 4.29 4.87 10.98
N PRO A 27 3.43 4.72 12.00
CA PRO A 27 3.64 3.74 13.05
C PRO A 27 3.89 2.33 12.49
N GLY A 28 5.04 1.75 12.85
CA GLY A 28 5.46 0.43 12.35
C GLY A 28 6.29 0.43 11.07
N PHE A 29 6.54 1.58 10.45
CA PHE A 29 7.45 1.80 9.32
C PHE A 29 8.66 2.59 9.79
N SER A 30 9.51 1.94 10.59
CA SER A 30 10.77 2.51 11.04
C SER A 30 11.94 1.84 10.34
N TYR A 31 12.92 2.66 9.99
CA TYR A 31 14.22 2.24 9.51
C TYR A 31 15.30 2.97 10.32
N THR A 32 16.40 2.28 10.55
CA THR A 32 17.61 2.80 11.18
C THR A 32 18.34 3.74 10.22
N GLU A 33 19.23 4.58 10.73
CA GLU A 33 20.02 5.49 9.90
C GLU A 33 20.80 4.78 8.77
N PRO A 34 21.46 3.62 9.01
CA PRO A 34 22.11 2.88 7.93
C PRO A 34 21.14 2.38 6.85
N GLU A 35 19.95 1.92 7.24
CA GLU A 35 18.92 1.49 6.30
C GLU A 35 18.39 2.67 5.47
N TRP A 36 18.20 3.84 6.08
CA TRP A 36 17.81 5.05 5.35
C TRP A 36 18.90 5.54 4.40
N ALA A 37 20.16 5.51 4.81
CA ALA A 37 21.28 5.83 3.95
C ALA A 37 21.31 4.89 2.72
N ARG A 38 21.10 3.59 2.95
CA ARG A 38 21.02 2.61 1.86
C ARG A 38 19.81 2.84 0.95
N MET A 39 18.64 3.15 1.51
CA MET A 39 17.45 3.49 0.74
C MET A 39 17.68 4.70 -0.17
N ARG A 40 18.39 5.73 0.31
CA ARG A 40 18.73 6.91 -0.52
C ARG A 40 19.63 6.54 -1.70
N VAL A 41 20.62 5.67 -1.50
CA VAL A 41 21.47 5.15 -2.58
C VAL A 41 20.64 4.38 -3.62
N LEU A 42 19.77 3.49 -3.17
CA LEU A 42 18.89 2.71 -4.06
C LEU A 42 17.86 3.58 -4.80
N ALA A 43 17.38 4.65 -4.17
CA ALA A 43 16.40 5.57 -4.73
C ALA A 43 16.99 6.57 -5.74
N ALA A 44 18.28 6.91 -5.61
CA ALA A 44 18.98 7.90 -6.45
C ALA A 44 18.80 7.71 -7.97
N PRO A 45 18.90 6.49 -8.54
CA PRO A 45 18.69 6.28 -9.98
C PRO A 45 17.22 6.42 -10.43
N ILE A 46 16.26 6.58 -9.51
CA ILE A 46 14.83 6.66 -9.82
C ILE A 46 14.37 8.11 -9.82
N GLY A 47 14.33 8.70 -11.01
CA GLY A 47 13.75 10.02 -11.24
C GLY A 47 12.24 10.07 -10.96
N ALA A 48 11.72 11.27 -10.69
CA ALA A 48 10.32 11.50 -10.34
C ALA A 48 9.33 11.00 -11.41
N ALA A 49 9.61 11.25 -12.69
CA ALA A 49 8.77 10.80 -13.81
C ALA A 49 8.67 9.27 -13.88
N ARG A 50 9.80 8.57 -13.65
CA ARG A 50 9.82 7.09 -13.65
C ARG A 50 9.08 6.53 -12.43
N TYR A 51 9.22 7.16 -11.27
CA TYR A 51 8.46 6.79 -10.08
C TYR A 51 6.95 7.01 -10.30
N GLN A 52 6.55 8.10 -10.93
CA GLN A 52 5.14 8.34 -11.27
C GLN A 52 4.60 7.28 -12.24
N LEU A 53 5.38 6.91 -13.27
CA LEU A 53 5.03 5.80 -14.17
C LEU A 53 4.87 4.48 -13.41
N PHE A 54 5.78 4.18 -12.48
CA PHE A 54 5.67 3.01 -11.60
C PHE A 54 4.35 3.02 -10.80
N THR A 55 3.99 4.16 -10.20
CA THR A 55 2.73 4.31 -9.47
C THR A 55 1.51 4.05 -10.37
N MET A 56 1.48 4.62 -11.57
CA MET A 56 0.38 4.42 -12.53
C MET A 56 0.26 2.97 -12.98
N VAL A 57 1.38 2.33 -13.33
CA VAL A 57 1.41 0.91 -13.73
C VAL A 57 1.03 0.01 -12.56
N ASN A 58 1.47 0.31 -11.34
CA ASN A 58 1.09 -0.42 -10.13
C ASN A 58 -0.39 -0.32 -9.84
N ALA A 59 -0.97 0.87 -9.96
CA ALA A 59 -2.41 1.05 -9.81
C ALA A 59 -3.19 0.25 -10.85
N ALA A 60 -2.80 0.31 -12.13
CA ALA A 60 -3.47 -0.42 -13.20
C ALA A 60 -3.43 -1.94 -12.99
N ILE A 61 -2.27 -2.48 -12.63
CA ILE A 61 -2.11 -3.92 -12.34
C ILE A 61 -2.92 -4.32 -11.11
N PHE A 62 -2.89 -3.51 -10.05
CA PHE A 62 -3.66 -3.78 -8.84
C PHE A 62 -5.17 -3.79 -9.12
N ILE A 63 -5.68 -2.84 -9.90
CA ILE A 63 -7.08 -2.78 -10.33
C ILE A 63 -7.44 -4.03 -11.15
N ALA A 64 -6.57 -4.48 -12.05
CA ALA A 64 -6.79 -5.71 -12.81
C ALA A 64 -6.85 -6.95 -11.92
N ILE A 65 -5.94 -7.07 -10.94
CA ILE A 65 -5.95 -8.16 -9.95
C ILE A 65 -7.23 -8.12 -9.11
N ALA A 66 -7.66 -6.93 -8.69
CA ALA A 66 -8.91 -6.76 -7.95
C ALA A 66 -10.13 -7.18 -8.79
N ALA A 67 -10.20 -6.75 -10.05
CA ALA A 67 -11.26 -7.16 -10.96
C ALA A 67 -11.31 -8.69 -11.10
N LEU A 68 -10.16 -9.34 -11.32
CA LEU A 68 -10.07 -10.80 -11.38
C LEU A 68 -10.52 -11.45 -10.09
N GLY A 69 -10.12 -10.94 -8.93
CA GLY A 69 -10.60 -11.44 -7.64
C GLY A 69 -12.11 -11.33 -7.48
N ILE A 70 -12.72 -10.23 -7.94
CA ILE A 70 -14.17 -10.08 -7.89
C ILE A 70 -14.87 -11.03 -8.86
N PHE A 71 -14.49 -11.04 -10.13
CA PHE A 71 -15.19 -11.82 -11.16
C PHE A 71 -14.92 -13.32 -11.08
N CYS A 72 -13.74 -13.74 -10.66
CA CYS A 72 -13.35 -15.16 -10.62
C CYS A 72 -13.48 -15.79 -9.23
N VAL A 73 -13.52 -15.00 -8.15
CA VAL A 73 -13.62 -15.53 -6.78
C VAL A 73 -14.89 -15.04 -6.10
N PHE A 74 -15.05 -13.73 -5.91
CA PHE A 74 -16.17 -13.20 -5.12
C PHE A 74 -17.52 -13.55 -5.72
N LEU A 75 -17.76 -13.21 -7.00
CA LEU A 75 -19.06 -13.43 -7.63
C LEU A 75 -19.44 -14.90 -7.71
N PRO A 76 -18.56 -15.84 -8.16
CA PRO A 76 -18.89 -17.26 -8.15
C PRO A 76 -19.14 -17.81 -6.74
N MET A 77 -18.34 -17.39 -5.74
CA MET A 77 -18.56 -17.82 -4.36
C MET A 77 -19.87 -17.26 -3.80
N ALA A 78 -20.20 -16.01 -4.13
CA ALA A 78 -21.44 -15.40 -3.70
C ALA A 78 -22.65 -16.11 -4.33
N THR A 79 -22.62 -16.44 -5.63
CA THR A 79 -23.73 -17.16 -6.27
C THR A 79 -23.87 -18.59 -5.74
N LEU A 80 -22.77 -19.26 -5.40
CA LEU A 80 -22.78 -20.61 -4.82
C LEU A 80 -23.25 -20.65 -3.36
N LEU A 81 -22.75 -19.75 -2.52
CA LEU A 81 -23.06 -19.70 -1.09
C LEU A 81 -24.41 -19.02 -0.80
N PHE A 82 -24.82 -18.12 -1.68
CA PHE A 82 -26.00 -17.26 -1.53
C PHE A 82 -26.87 -17.30 -2.81
N PRO A 83 -27.43 -18.47 -3.16
CA PRO A 83 -28.22 -18.63 -4.38
C PRO A 83 -29.50 -17.75 -4.38
N VAL A 84 -30.00 -17.40 -3.19
CA VAL A 84 -31.08 -16.42 -3.00
C VAL A 84 -30.52 -15.21 -2.23
N PRO A 85 -30.05 -14.16 -2.93
CA PRO A 85 -29.41 -13.01 -2.28
C PRO A 85 -30.30 -12.30 -1.25
N ALA A 86 -31.61 -12.27 -1.48
CA ALA A 86 -32.58 -11.62 -0.61
C ALA A 86 -32.68 -12.25 0.80
N GLU A 87 -32.33 -13.53 0.92
CA GLU A 87 -32.38 -14.27 2.20
C GLU A 87 -31.01 -14.30 2.90
N THR A 88 -30.01 -13.65 2.30
CA THR A 88 -28.63 -13.71 2.79
C THR A 88 -28.44 -12.78 3.97
N SER A 89 -27.99 -13.36 5.09
CA SER A 89 -27.53 -12.57 6.23
C SER A 89 -26.40 -11.63 5.81
N ALA A 90 -26.57 -10.34 6.10
CA ALA A 90 -25.58 -9.30 5.84
C ALA A 90 -24.21 -9.62 6.47
N LEU A 91 -24.17 -10.31 7.62
CA LEU A 91 -22.92 -10.75 8.23
C LEU A 91 -22.17 -11.77 7.35
N LYS A 92 -22.88 -12.77 6.80
CA LYS A 92 -22.27 -13.81 5.95
C LYS A 92 -21.73 -13.20 4.65
N PHE A 93 -22.49 -12.30 4.04
CA PHE A 93 -22.05 -11.55 2.86
C PHE A 93 -20.83 -10.69 3.16
N SER A 94 -20.86 -9.92 4.26
CA SER A 94 -19.76 -9.06 4.69
C SER A 94 -18.48 -9.85 5.00
N LEU A 95 -18.59 -11.05 5.60
CA LEU A 95 -17.45 -11.91 5.83
C LEU A 95 -16.83 -12.44 4.53
N LEU A 96 -17.66 -12.84 3.55
CA LEU A 96 -17.16 -13.25 2.24
C LEU A 96 -16.46 -12.09 1.53
N LEU A 97 -17.04 -10.90 1.58
CA LEU A 97 -16.46 -9.69 0.97
C LEU A 97 -15.14 -9.31 1.66
N ALA A 98 -15.09 -9.36 2.99
CA ALA A 98 -13.88 -9.11 3.76
C ALA A 98 -12.78 -10.14 3.43
N ALA A 99 -13.11 -11.43 3.35
CA ALA A 99 -12.16 -12.48 2.99
C ALA A 99 -11.62 -12.28 1.56
N CYS A 100 -12.49 -11.90 0.62
CA CYS A 100 -12.06 -11.60 -0.75
C CYS A 100 -11.18 -10.35 -0.81
N ALA A 101 -11.55 -9.27 -0.12
CA ALA A 101 -10.74 -8.06 -0.03
C ALA A 101 -9.36 -8.33 0.60
N PHE A 102 -9.33 -9.16 1.65
CA PHE A 102 -8.08 -9.59 2.28
C PHE A 102 -7.18 -10.35 1.30
N LEU A 103 -7.74 -11.26 0.50
CA LEU A 103 -6.99 -11.98 -0.54
C LEU A 103 -6.49 -11.03 -1.64
N ILE A 104 -7.37 -10.19 -2.18
CA ILE A 104 -7.05 -9.24 -3.25
C ILE A 104 -5.98 -8.25 -2.80
N ILE A 105 -6.10 -7.65 -1.62
CA ILE A 105 -5.15 -6.65 -1.16
C ILE A 105 -3.87 -7.34 -0.66
N GLY A 106 -4.01 -8.36 0.18
CA GLY A 106 -2.91 -9.07 0.83
C GLY A 106 -1.97 -9.77 -0.15
N LEU A 107 -2.48 -10.31 -1.26
CA LEU A 107 -1.66 -10.91 -2.32
C LEU A 107 -1.47 -9.97 -3.51
N GLY A 108 -2.50 -9.21 -3.88
CA GLY A 108 -2.47 -8.38 -5.07
C GLY A 108 -1.51 -7.22 -4.98
N LEU A 109 -1.34 -6.58 -3.81
CA LEU A 109 -0.40 -5.46 -3.68
C LEU A 109 1.07 -5.93 -3.78
N PRO A 110 1.53 -7.00 -3.08
CA PRO A 110 2.89 -7.52 -3.30
C PRO A 110 3.14 -7.96 -4.74
N VAL A 111 2.15 -8.58 -5.39
CA VAL A 111 2.24 -9.01 -6.79
C VAL A 111 2.29 -7.81 -7.72
N SER A 112 1.44 -6.80 -7.52
CA SER A 112 1.43 -5.60 -8.36
C SER A 112 2.76 -4.86 -8.27
N LEU A 113 3.29 -4.65 -7.06
CA LEU A 113 4.59 -4.00 -6.85
C LEU A 113 5.72 -4.74 -7.58
N ARG A 114 5.70 -6.08 -7.52
CA ARG A 114 6.67 -6.92 -8.23
C ARG A 114 6.55 -6.75 -9.74
N LEU A 115 5.35 -6.89 -10.30
CA LEU A 115 5.13 -6.79 -11.75
C LEU A 115 5.44 -5.37 -12.26
N SER A 116 5.04 -4.33 -11.55
CA SER A 116 5.32 -2.94 -11.92
C SER A 116 6.82 -2.65 -11.91
N SER A 117 7.54 -3.11 -10.89
CA SER A 117 9.00 -2.94 -10.86
C SER A 117 9.67 -3.67 -12.02
N MET A 118 9.16 -4.85 -12.42
CA MET A 118 9.68 -5.58 -13.58
C MET A 118 9.44 -4.84 -14.89
N LEU A 119 8.25 -4.25 -15.08
CA LEU A 119 7.87 -3.56 -16.30
C LEU A 119 8.53 -2.17 -16.43
N VAL A 120 8.69 -1.45 -15.31
CA VAL A 120 9.11 -0.05 -15.31
C VAL A 120 10.61 0.12 -15.09
N ALA A 121 11.29 -0.85 -14.48
CA ALA A 121 12.75 -0.82 -14.35
C ALA A 121 13.42 -1.08 -15.71
N SER A 122 13.93 -0.02 -16.34
CA SER A 122 14.70 -0.11 -17.57
C SER A 122 16.06 -0.80 -17.35
N LYS A 123 16.74 -1.18 -18.43
CA LYS A 123 18.05 -1.83 -18.37
C LYS A 123 19.08 -0.93 -17.68
N GLU A 124 19.02 0.38 -17.92
CA GLU A 124 19.92 1.38 -17.35
C GLU A 124 19.73 1.49 -15.84
N ILE A 125 18.48 1.52 -15.36
CA ILE A 125 18.17 1.53 -13.92
C ILE A 125 18.71 0.24 -13.28
N ARG A 126 18.45 -0.90 -13.91
CA ARG A 126 18.91 -2.20 -13.39
C ARG A 126 20.44 -2.30 -13.35
N ALA A 127 21.13 -1.71 -14.32
CA ALA A 127 22.60 -1.68 -14.36
C ALA A 127 23.18 -0.73 -13.30
N GLY A 128 22.50 0.37 -12.99
CA GLY A 128 22.90 1.30 -11.92
C GLY A 128 22.61 0.80 -10.50
N LEU A 129 21.86 -0.30 -10.35
CA LEU A 129 21.55 -0.90 -9.05
C LEU A 129 22.59 -1.99 -8.72
N VAL A 130 23.49 -1.66 -7.80
CA VAL A 130 24.51 -2.58 -7.29
C VAL A 130 24.02 -3.17 -5.96
N ALA A 131 23.96 -4.50 -5.87
CA ALA A 131 23.56 -5.18 -4.63
C ALA A 131 24.68 -5.10 -3.58
N GLU A 132 24.30 -4.88 -2.32
CA GLU A 132 25.22 -4.85 -1.17
C GLU A 132 24.78 -5.83 -0.08
N ALA A 133 25.72 -6.15 0.82
CA ALA A 133 25.43 -6.93 2.02
C ALA A 133 24.36 -6.23 2.87
N GLY A 134 23.28 -6.93 3.18
CA GLY A 134 22.15 -6.38 3.95
C GLY A 134 20.93 -5.97 3.12
N ASP A 135 21.04 -5.84 1.79
CA ASP A 135 19.89 -5.53 0.93
C ASP A 135 18.77 -6.57 1.02
N GLU A 136 19.15 -7.84 1.23
CA GLU A 136 18.21 -8.93 1.38
C GLU A 136 17.44 -8.86 2.70
N ALA A 137 18.14 -8.52 3.79
CA ALA A 137 17.51 -8.28 5.10
C ALA A 137 16.60 -7.05 5.06
N LEU A 138 17.02 -5.98 4.38
CA LEU A 138 16.23 -4.78 4.17
C LEU A 138 14.97 -5.08 3.34
N ALA A 139 15.09 -5.86 2.25
CA ALA A 139 13.96 -6.28 1.44
C ALA A 139 12.98 -7.19 2.22
N ALA A 140 13.49 -8.06 3.09
CA ALA A 140 12.67 -8.89 3.96
C ALA A 140 11.90 -8.03 4.98
N LYS A 141 12.56 -7.05 5.60
CA LYS A 141 11.94 -6.07 6.51
C LYS A 141 10.85 -5.27 5.82
N VAL A 142 11.13 -4.73 4.63
CA VAL A 142 10.14 -4.01 3.80
C VAL A 142 8.92 -4.90 3.52
N SER A 143 9.16 -6.14 3.10
CA SER A 143 8.07 -7.08 2.81
C SER A 143 7.23 -7.39 4.05
N TRP A 144 7.87 -7.54 5.22
CA TRP A 144 7.19 -7.74 6.49
C TRP A 144 6.35 -6.52 6.90
N GLN A 145 6.89 -5.30 6.77
CA GLN A 145 6.17 -4.07 7.10
C GLN A 145 4.95 -3.87 6.20
N ILE A 146 5.10 -4.08 4.88
CA ILE A 146 4.00 -4.02 3.91
C ILE A 146 2.91 -5.04 4.28
N ASN A 147 3.28 -6.31 4.50
CA ASN A 147 2.33 -7.35 4.87
C ASN A 147 1.60 -7.01 6.17
N ARG A 148 2.31 -6.52 7.18
CA ARG A 148 1.71 -6.15 8.46
C ARG A 148 0.70 -5.02 8.33
N ILE A 149 1.01 -3.91 7.62
CA ILE A 149 0.02 -2.84 7.45
C ILE A 149 -1.16 -3.32 6.61
N MET A 150 -0.93 -4.15 5.60
CA MET A 150 -2.04 -4.74 4.85
C MET A 150 -2.93 -5.59 5.74
N LEU A 151 -2.37 -6.42 6.62
CA LEU A 151 -3.13 -7.21 7.58
C LEU A 151 -3.98 -6.32 8.50
N VAL A 152 -3.43 -5.20 8.98
CA VAL A 152 -4.17 -4.26 9.84
C VAL A 152 -5.25 -3.52 9.04
N MET A 153 -4.92 -2.98 7.87
CA MET A 153 -5.90 -2.25 7.05
C MET A 153 -7.00 -3.18 6.52
N CYS A 154 -6.67 -4.38 6.06
CA CYS A 154 -7.66 -5.28 5.45
C CYS A 154 -8.36 -6.15 6.49
N GLY A 155 -7.66 -6.56 7.55
CA GLY A 155 -8.23 -7.41 8.61
C GLY A 155 -9.02 -6.65 9.66
N LEU A 156 -8.84 -5.32 9.76
CA LEU A 156 -9.48 -4.50 10.79
C LEU A 156 -10.35 -3.40 10.19
N LEU A 157 -9.85 -2.65 9.20
CA LEU A 157 -10.61 -1.55 8.59
C LEU A 157 -11.78 -2.05 7.74
N VAL A 158 -11.55 -3.04 6.87
CA VAL A 158 -12.59 -3.55 5.95
C VAL A 158 -13.71 -4.27 6.71
N PRO A 159 -13.44 -5.27 7.58
CA PRO A 159 -14.46 -5.84 8.46
C PRO A 159 -15.11 -4.80 9.36
N GLY A 160 -14.34 -3.87 9.91
CA GLY A 160 -14.87 -2.78 10.74
C GLY A 160 -15.90 -1.93 9.98
N ILE A 161 -15.56 -1.43 8.79
CA ILE A 161 -16.47 -0.67 7.94
C ILE A 161 -17.72 -1.49 7.59
N LEU A 162 -17.54 -2.77 7.26
CA LEU A 162 -18.65 -3.65 6.91
C LEU A 162 -19.57 -3.94 8.10
N LEU A 163 -19.03 -4.08 9.32
CA LEU A 163 -19.82 -4.20 10.55
C LEU A 163 -20.59 -2.90 10.83
N PHE A 164 -19.96 -1.74 10.67
CA PHE A 164 -20.63 -0.45 10.80
C PHE A 164 -21.81 -0.31 9.83
N ILE A 165 -21.64 -0.70 8.57
CA ILE A 165 -22.71 -0.71 7.57
C ILE A 165 -23.79 -1.74 7.93
N THR A 166 -23.39 -2.96 8.29
CA THR A 166 -24.31 -4.08 8.56
C THR A 166 -25.20 -3.82 9.76
N TYR A 167 -24.66 -3.24 10.83
CA TYR A 167 -25.39 -2.91 12.05
C TYR A 167 -25.98 -1.49 12.01
N ASN A 168 -25.89 -0.81 10.87
CA ASN A 168 -26.33 0.57 10.67
C ASN A 168 -25.86 1.49 11.82
N ILE A 169 -24.61 1.30 12.25
CA ILE A 169 -24.02 2.08 13.32
C ILE A 169 -23.88 3.51 12.80
N ASP A 170 -24.51 4.47 13.49
CA ASP A 170 -24.41 5.88 13.14
C ASP A 170 -22.98 6.38 13.37
N ALA A 171 -22.16 6.25 12.34
CA ALA A 171 -20.80 6.74 12.29
C ALA A 171 -20.74 8.24 11.98
N GLY A 172 -21.87 8.92 11.74
CA GLY A 172 -21.92 10.33 11.37
C GLY A 172 -21.06 11.23 12.28
N PRO A 173 -21.17 11.12 13.62
CA PRO A 173 -20.34 11.87 14.54
C PRO A 173 -18.85 11.49 14.44
N ILE A 174 -18.54 10.19 14.37
CA ILE A 174 -17.16 9.66 14.33
C ILE A 174 -16.46 10.07 13.03
N ILE A 175 -17.14 9.94 11.89
CA ILE A 175 -16.64 10.33 10.57
C ILE A 175 -16.47 11.85 10.49
N ALA A 176 -17.38 12.63 11.06
CA ALA A 176 -17.24 14.08 11.14
C ALA A 176 -16.00 14.47 11.96
N THR A 177 -15.78 13.84 13.12
CA THR A 177 -14.58 14.05 13.93
C THR A 177 -13.32 13.64 13.17
N LEU A 178 -13.30 12.47 12.52
CA LEU A 178 -12.16 11.99 11.73
C LEU A 178 -11.84 12.91 10.54
N LYS A 179 -12.86 13.43 9.84
CA LYS A 179 -12.67 14.42 8.77
C LYS A 179 -12.03 15.70 9.28
N TRP A 180 -12.50 16.22 10.41
CA TRP A 180 -11.91 17.40 11.04
C TRP A 180 -10.47 17.15 11.49
N VAL A 181 -10.19 15.99 12.10
CA VAL A 181 -8.84 15.59 12.47
C VAL A 181 -7.94 15.49 11.23
N ALA A 182 -8.40 14.88 10.14
CA ALA A 182 -7.63 14.78 8.90
C ALA A 182 -7.35 16.14 8.26
N ILE A 183 -8.34 17.05 8.23
CA ILE A 183 -8.18 18.42 7.72
C ILE A 183 -7.17 19.21 8.58
N VAL A 184 -7.27 19.11 9.90
CA VAL A 184 -6.33 19.75 10.84
C VAL A 184 -4.92 19.21 10.66
N LEU A 185 -4.76 17.88 10.55
CA LEU A 185 -3.47 17.24 10.30
C LEU A 185 -2.87 17.64 8.95
N MET A 186 -3.68 17.71 7.89
CA MET A 186 -3.25 18.22 6.58
C MET A 186 -2.88 19.70 6.64
N GLY A 187 -3.63 20.52 7.38
CA GLY A 187 -3.34 21.93 7.62
C GLY A 187 -2.02 22.14 8.37
N ILE A 188 -1.78 21.37 9.43
CA ILE A 188 -0.52 21.39 10.18
C ILE A 188 0.64 20.90 9.30
N SER A 189 0.46 19.80 8.56
CA SER A 189 1.50 19.28 7.67
C SER A 189 1.90 20.28 6.59
N THR A 190 0.93 20.97 5.99
CA THR A 190 1.16 21.98 4.95
C THR A 190 1.78 23.27 5.50
N THR A 191 1.33 23.76 6.66
CA THR A 191 1.94 24.95 7.30
C THR A 191 3.34 24.68 7.83
N VAL A 192 3.58 23.52 8.46
CA VAL A 192 4.92 23.09 8.89
C VAL A 192 5.85 22.92 7.68
N GLY A 193 5.35 22.35 6.58
CA GLY A 193 6.09 22.25 5.32
C GLY A 193 6.43 23.62 4.70
N ALA A 194 5.48 24.56 4.68
CA ALA A 194 5.66 25.90 4.12
C ALA A 194 6.62 26.77 4.96
N LEU A 195 6.51 26.72 6.29
CA LEU A 195 7.39 27.44 7.22
C LEU A 195 8.83 26.92 7.17
N ARG A 196 9.02 25.63 6.87
CA ARG A 196 10.36 25.03 6.76
C ARG A 196 11.03 25.28 5.41
N ARG A 197 10.27 25.37 4.31
CA ARG A 197 10.81 25.82 3.00
C ARG A 197 11.31 27.26 3.00
N LYS A 198 10.74 28.13 3.85
CA LYS A 198 11.23 29.51 4.02
C LYS A 198 12.51 29.62 4.86
N ARG A 199 12.98 28.54 5.48
CA ARG A 199 14.17 28.50 6.35
C ARG A 199 15.36 27.72 5.75
N SER A 200 15.21 27.18 4.54
CA SER A 200 16.28 26.58 3.74
C SER A 200 16.60 27.50 2.56
#